data_AF-A0ABD2W545-F1
#
_entry.id   AF-A0ABD2W545-F1
#
_cell.length_a   1.000
_cell.length_b   1.000
_cell.length_c   1.000
_cell.angle_alpha   90.00
_cell.angle_beta   90.00
_cell.angle_gamma   90.00
#
_symmetry.space_group_name_H-M   'P 1'
#
loop_
_entity.id
_entity.type
_entity.pdbx_description
1 polymer ?
#
loop_
_entity_poly.entity_id
_entity_poly.type
_entity_poly.pdbx_seq_one_letter_code
_entity_poly.pdbx_strand_id
1 'polypeptide(L)'
;MPKHLQFNPHIHTGYRPLMRPGDCLRSIFSLHNETVNILTHGFAIVYILVTVPYMLPWGARGALTGFLSWCHLIGAVSPWIGSFLYHVFMNLDYGEAVYRNLLKLDMLGIWICQSVVRPIFKITNNSSESKYL
;
A
#
# COMPACT_ATOMS: atom_id res chain seq x y z
N MET A 1 15.09 4.94 -22.14
CA MET A 1 14.14 4.34 -21.19
C MET A 1 13.02 3.62 -21.94
N PRO A 2 12.57 2.44 -21.49
CA PRO A 2 11.39 1.76 -22.06
C PRO A 2 10.15 2.64 -22.06
N LYS A 3 9.28 2.50 -23.08
CA LYS A 3 8.06 3.32 -23.21
C LYS A 3 7.08 3.13 -22.04
N HIS A 4 6.96 1.91 -21.51
CA HIS A 4 6.06 1.62 -20.39
C HIS A 4 6.48 2.29 -19.06
N LEU A 5 7.73 2.73 -18.93
CA LEU A 5 8.21 3.49 -17.75
C LEU A 5 8.06 5.00 -17.92
N GLN A 6 7.78 5.48 -19.14
CA GLN A 6 7.55 6.90 -19.47
C GLN A 6 6.05 7.17 -19.59
N PHE A 7 5.28 6.79 -18.58
CA PHE A 7 3.82 6.95 -18.58
C PHE A 7 3.38 8.41 -18.45
N ASN A 8 4.20 9.28 -17.84
CA ASN A 8 3.90 10.70 -17.68
C ASN A 8 4.75 11.53 -18.66
N PRO A 9 4.15 12.19 -19.67
CA PRO A 9 4.87 12.96 -20.69
C PRO A 9 5.55 14.21 -20.14
N HIS A 10 5.19 14.68 -18.93
CA HIS A 10 5.77 15.86 -18.29
C HIS A 10 7.05 15.56 -17.51
N ILE A 11 7.40 14.28 -17.32
CA ILE A 11 8.65 13.89 -16.66
C ILE A 11 9.71 13.68 -17.74
N HIS A 12 10.67 14.60 -17.81
CA HIS A 12 11.70 14.61 -18.85
C HIS A 12 13.03 13.98 -18.40
N THR A 13 13.32 13.95 -17.09
CA THR A 13 14.61 13.51 -16.54
C THR A 13 14.44 12.79 -15.19
N GLY A 14 15.52 12.17 -14.68
CA GLY A 14 15.55 11.56 -13.36
C GLY A 14 14.99 10.13 -13.29
N TYR A 15 14.72 9.53 -14.45
CA TYR A 15 14.33 8.12 -14.55
C TYR A 15 15.48 7.20 -14.13
N ARG A 16 15.17 6.18 -13.33
CA ARG A 16 16.09 5.07 -13.06
C ARG A 16 16.27 4.19 -14.30
N PRO A 17 17.45 3.61 -14.56
CA PRO A 17 17.61 2.61 -15.62
C PRO A 17 16.86 1.30 -15.29
N LEU A 18 16.92 0.32 -16.19
CA LEU A 18 16.54 -1.05 -15.86
C LEU A 18 17.58 -1.65 -14.91
N MET A 19 17.12 -2.30 -13.83
CA MET A 19 17.94 -2.67 -12.69
C MET A 19 17.63 -4.10 -12.22
N ARG A 20 18.60 -4.73 -11.55
CA ARG A 20 18.39 -6.01 -10.87
C ARG A 20 17.68 -5.78 -9.52
N PRO A 21 17.04 -6.80 -8.92
CA PRO A 21 16.30 -6.64 -7.66
C PRO A 21 17.10 -6.01 -6.52
N GLY A 22 18.38 -6.39 -6.37
CA GLY A 22 19.26 -5.81 -5.34
C GLY A 22 19.57 -4.34 -5.58
N ASP A 23 19.71 -3.94 -6.84
CA ASP A 23 19.97 -2.54 -7.20
C ASP A 23 18.70 -1.69 -7.04
N CYS A 24 17.51 -2.25 -7.30
CA CYS A 24 16.23 -1.60 -6.97
C CYS A 24 16.12 -1.25 -5.48
N LEU A 25 16.50 -2.17 -4.60
CA LEU A 25 16.53 -1.92 -3.15
C LEU A 25 17.57 -0.85 -2.78
N ARG A 26 18.76 -0.90 -3.39
CA ARG A 26 19.79 0.13 -3.17
C ARG A 26 19.34 1.51 -3.66
N SER A 27 18.50 1.57 -4.69
CA SER A 27 17.99 2.83 -5.25
C SER A 27 17.06 3.60 -4.30
N ILE A 28 16.53 2.96 -3.25
CA ILE A 28 15.74 3.64 -2.22
C ILE A 28 16.54 4.78 -1.56
N PHE A 29 17.87 4.65 -1.50
CA PHE A 29 18.76 5.66 -0.93
C PHE A 29 19.35 6.63 -1.97
N SER A 30 18.89 6.58 -3.22
CA SER A 30 19.30 7.53 -4.27
C SER A 30 18.14 8.42 -4.71
N LEU A 31 18.48 9.61 -5.23
CA LEU A 31 17.51 10.57 -5.74
C LEU A 31 17.13 10.25 -7.19
N HIS A 32 15.84 10.10 -7.44
CA HIS A 32 15.24 9.83 -8.74
C HIS A 32 13.76 10.24 -8.75
N ASN A 33 13.11 10.17 -9.92
CA ASN A 33 11.72 10.57 -10.12
C ASN A 33 10.71 9.81 -9.22
N GLU A 34 11.01 8.55 -8.88
CA GLU A 34 10.19 7.73 -7.97
C GLU A 34 10.51 7.89 -6.46
N THR A 35 11.52 8.69 -6.07
CA THR A 35 11.96 8.73 -4.65
C THR A 35 10.84 9.21 -3.73
N VAL A 36 10.11 10.26 -4.12
CA VAL A 36 8.99 10.78 -3.32
C VAL A 36 7.89 9.72 -3.20
N ASN A 37 7.56 9.02 -4.28
CA ASN A 37 6.55 7.95 -4.24
C ASN A 37 6.96 6.81 -3.30
N ILE A 38 8.22 6.39 -3.32
CA ILE A 38 8.71 5.36 -2.38
C ILE A 38 8.62 5.86 -0.93
N LEU A 39 9.08 7.08 -0.65
CA LEU A 39 9.14 7.61 0.71
C LEU A 39 7.76 7.89 1.30
N THR A 40 6.84 8.49 0.55
CA THR A 40 5.50 8.80 1.06
C THR A 40 4.71 7.53 1.38
N HIS A 41 4.79 6.52 0.53
CA HIS A 41 4.13 5.24 0.77
C HIS A 41 4.79 4.45 1.90
N GLY A 42 6.13 4.43 1.96
CA GLY A 42 6.87 3.81 3.05
C GLY A 42 6.55 4.45 4.41
N PHE A 43 6.49 5.79 4.46
CA PHE A 43 6.09 6.51 5.67
C PHE A 43 4.65 6.19 6.08
N ALA A 44 3.72 6.13 5.13
CA ALA A 44 2.33 5.78 5.40
C ALA A 44 2.18 4.36 5.98
N ILE A 45 2.95 3.38 5.49
CA ILE A 45 2.97 2.02 6.06
C ILE A 45 3.36 2.08 7.55
N VAL A 46 4.49 2.74 7.86
CA VAL A 46 4.98 2.85 9.24
C VAL A 46 3.96 3.58 10.11
N TYR A 47 3.43 4.71 9.63
CA TYR A 47 2.43 5.49 10.35
C TYR A 47 1.17 4.66 10.67
N ILE A 48 0.63 3.91 9.71
CA ILE A 48 -0.56 3.07 9.91
C ILE A 48 -0.28 1.94 10.88
N LEU A 49 0.85 1.23 10.74
CA LEU A 49 1.23 0.15 11.64
C LEU A 49 1.48 0.63 13.07
N VAL A 50 1.92 1.88 13.25
CA VAL A 50 2.11 2.47 14.58
C VAL A 50 0.83 3.05 15.14
N THR A 51 -0.06 3.65 14.35
CA THR A 51 -1.22 4.39 14.91
C THR A 51 -2.49 3.55 15.00
N VAL A 52 -2.82 2.82 13.92
CA VAL A 52 -4.10 2.09 13.81
C VAL A 52 -4.25 1.02 14.89
N PRO A 53 -3.22 0.23 15.25
CA PRO A 53 -3.35 -0.72 16.35
C PRO A 53 -3.71 -0.08 17.69
N TYR A 54 -3.23 1.11 18.04
CA TYR A 54 -3.62 1.72 19.31
C TYR A 54 -5.07 2.20 19.32
N MET A 55 -5.67 2.42 18.16
CA MET A 55 -7.04 2.90 18.03
C MET A 55 -8.07 1.76 17.92
N LEU A 56 -7.63 0.51 17.69
CA LEU A 56 -8.53 -0.62 17.46
C LEU A 56 -8.95 -1.32 18.77
N PRO A 57 -10.24 -1.71 18.91
CA PRO A 57 -10.75 -2.38 20.10
C PRO A 57 -10.41 -3.88 20.08
N TRP A 58 -9.13 -4.22 20.27
CA TRP A 58 -8.64 -5.60 20.25
C TRP A 58 -9.37 -6.48 21.27
N GLY A 59 -10.21 -7.40 20.80
CA GLY A 59 -10.86 -8.41 21.63
C GLY A 59 -11.85 -7.89 22.69
N ALA A 60 -12.07 -6.57 22.78
CA ALA A 60 -12.87 -5.94 23.83
C ALA A 60 -14.35 -6.39 23.87
N ARG A 61 -14.85 -7.00 22.80
CA ARG A 61 -16.22 -7.52 22.68
C ARG A 61 -16.28 -8.96 22.13
N GLY A 62 -15.17 -9.71 22.23
CA GLY A 62 -15.06 -11.11 21.79
C GLY A 62 -14.14 -11.33 20.58
N ALA A 63 -13.97 -12.61 20.21
CA ALA A 63 -13.03 -13.05 19.17
C ALA A 63 -13.30 -12.43 17.79
N LEU A 64 -14.58 -12.20 17.45
CA LEU A 64 -14.98 -11.57 16.19
C LEU A 64 -14.44 -10.14 16.07
N THR A 65 -14.45 -9.35 17.15
CA THR A 65 -13.91 -7.98 17.15
C THR A 65 -12.40 -7.96 16.96
N GLY A 66 -11.69 -8.94 17.52
CA GLY A 66 -10.26 -9.15 17.25
C GLY A 66 -9.99 -9.46 15.78
N PHE A 67 -10.74 -10.38 15.19
CA PHE A 67 -10.64 -10.71 13.76
C PHE A 67 -10.92 -9.50 12.86
N LEU A 68 -11.99 -8.74 13.13
CA LEU A 68 -12.34 -7.54 12.37
C LEU A 68 -11.26 -6.44 12.49
N SER A 69 -10.62 -6.32 13.65
CA SER A 69 -9.49 -5.39 13.85
C SER A 69 -8.29 -5.77 12.98
N TRP A 70 -7.98 -7.07 12.87
CA TRP A 70 -6.96 -7.57 11.93
C TRP A 70 -7.33 -7.32 10.47
N CYS A 71 -8.57 -7.61 10.07
CA CYS A 71 -9.04 -7.32 8.72
C CYS A 71 -8.94 -5.82 8.38
N HIS A 72 -9.30 -4.95 9.33
CA HIS A 72 -9.18 -3.50 9.16
C HIS A 72 -7.73 -3.06 9.00
N LEU A 73 -6.82 -3.57 9.84
CA LEU A 73 -5.39 -3.25 9.76
C LEU A 73 -4.79 -3.71 8.42
N ILE A 74 -5.08 -4.94 8.00
CA ILE A 74 -4.61 -5.52 6.73
C ILE A 74 -5.16 -4.71 5.54
N GLY A 75 -6.45 -4.38 5.56
CA GLY A 75 -7.07 -3.58 4.52
C GLY A 75 -6.55 -2.15 4.48
N ALA A 76 -6.25 -1.54 5.62
CA ALA A 76 -5.72 -0.18 5.68
C ALA A 76 -4.29 -0.09 5.15
N VAL A 77 -3.45 -1.11 5.40
CA VAL A 77 -2.05 -1.13 4.96
C VAL A 77 -1.88 -1.61 3.51
N SER A 78 -2.86 -2.35 2.95
CA SER A 78 -2.73 -3.00 1.64
C SER A 78 -2.42 -2.08 0.45
N PRO A 79 -3.01 -0.87 0.30
CA PRO A 79 -2.69 0.01 -0.83
C PRO A 79 -1.25 0.51 -0.76
N TRP A 80 -0.78 0.79 0.45
CA TRP A 80 0.54 1.36 0.66
C TRP A 80 1.65 0.34 0.39
N ILE A 81 1.45 -0.92 0.80
CA ILE A 81 2.38 -2.01 0.49
C ILE A 81 2.43 -2.27 -1.01
N GLY A 82 1.28 -2.38 -1.67
CA GLY A 82 1.22 -2.63 -3.12
C GLY A 82 1.94 -1.55 -3.91
N SER A 83 1.67 -0.29 -3.60
CA SER A 83 2.30 0.85 -4.24
C SER A 83 3.79 0.99 -3.92
N PHE A 84 4.20 0.76 -2.67
CA PHE A 84 5.62 0.78 -2.29
C PHE A 84 6.42 -0.28 -3.07
N LEU A 85 5.90 -1.51 -3.16
CA LEU A 85 6.52 -2.58 -3.94
C LEU A 85 6.57 -2.23 -5.43
N TYR A 86 5.50 -1.66 -5.98
CA TYR A 86 5.47 -1.19 -7.36
C TYR A 86 6.56 -0.14 -7.60
N HIS A 87 6.60 0.95 -6.83
CA HIS A 87 7.59 2.01 -7.03
C HIS A 87 9.03 1.57 -6.74
N VAL A 88 9.28 0.59 -5.87
CA VAL A 88 10.63 0.04 -5.69
C VAL A 88 11.05 -0.82 -6.89
N PHE A 89 10.15 -1.67 -7.41
CA PHE A 89 10.48 -2.72 -8.35
C PHE A 89 10.02 -2.49 -9.81
N MET A 90 9.35 -1.37 -10.14
CA MET A 90 8.87 -1.10 -11.50
C MET A 90 9.98 -1.06 -12.55
N ASN A 91 11.23 -0.81 -12.12
CA ASN A 91 12.42 -0.74 -12.97
C ASN A 91 13.15 -2.09 -13.13
N LEU A 92 12.55 -3.22 -12.73
CA LEU A 92 13.17 -4.54 -12.87
C LEU A 92 13.42 -4.89 -14.34
N ASP A 93 14.62 -5.42 -14.61
CA ASP A 93 15.02 -5.94 -15.92
C ASP A 93 14.45 -7.35 -16.21
N TYR A 94 13.17 -7.56 -15.88
CA TYR A 94 12.42 -8.79 -16.14
C TYR A 94 11.29 -8.60 -17.16
N GLY A 95 11.31 -7.45 -17.85
CA GLY A 95 10.36 -7.11 -18.91
C GLY A 95 9.05 -6.52 -18.43
N GLU A 96 8.23 -6.11 -19.40
CA GLU A 96 6.99 -5.35 -19.17
C GLU A 96 5.91 -6.15 -18.43
N ALA A 97 5.93 -7.48 -18.49
CA ALA A 97 4.98 -8.33 -17.78
C ALA A 97 5.09 -8.16 -16.25
N VAL A 98 6.31 -8.07 -15.72
CA VAL A 98 6.56 -7.85 -14.28
C VAL A 98 6.07 -6.47 -13.88
N TYR A 99 6.39 -5.44 -14.67
CA TYR A 99 5.85 -4.09 -14.48
C TYR A 99 4.31 -4.08 -14.38
N ARG A 100 3.63 -4.73 -15.33
CA ARG A 100 2.15 -4.82 -15.34
C ARG A 100 1.59 -5.59 -14.15
N ASN A 101 2.27 -6.65 -13.71
CA ASN A 101 1.84 -7.42 -12.53
C ASN A 101 2.00 -6.62 -11.24
N LEU A 102 3.10 -5.87 -11.10
CA LEU A 102 3.30 -4.96 -9.96
C LEU A 102 2.27 -3.83 -9.96
N LEU A 103 1.94 -3.27 -11.12
CA LEU A 103 0.89 -2.25 -11.24
C LEU A 103 -0.49 -2.82 -10.87
N LYS A 104 -0.80 -4.05 -11.28
CA LYS A 104 -2.03 -4.74 -10.86
C LYS A 104 -2.06 -4.98 -9.35
N LEU A 105 -0.92 -5.30 -8.74
CA LEU A 105 -0.81 -5.49 -7.30
C LEU A 105 -1.11 -4.19 -6.54
N ASP A 106 -0.62 -3.05 -7.02
CA ASP A 106 -0.93 -1.74 -6.46
C ASP A 106 -2.45 -1.45 -6.50
N MET A 107 -3.07 -1.62 -7.68
CA MET A 107 -4.52 -1.45 -7.85
C MET A 107 -5.34 -2.44 -7.00
N LEU A 108 -4.85 -3.67 -6.84
CA LEU A 108 -5.48 -4.67 -5.96
C LEU A 108 -5.44 -4.22 -4.49
N GLY A 109 -4.35 -3.59 -4.05
CA GLY A 109 -4.24 -3.04 -2.70
C GLY A 109 -5.33 -2.02 -2.39
N ILE A 110 -5.61 -1.11 -3.34
CA ILE A 110 -6.71 -0.14 -3.26
C ILE A 110 -8.06 -0.85 -3.18
N TRP A 111 -8.28 -1.85 -4.04
CA TRP A 111 -9.52 -2.62 -4.05
C TRP A 111 -9.78 -3.37 -2.73
N ILE A 112 -8.75 -3.96 -2.12
CA ILE A 112 -8.85 -4.62 -0.81
C ILE A 112 -9.24 -3.61 0.27
N CYS A 113 -8.59 -2.46 0.32
CA CYS A 113 -8.89 -1.41 1.30
C CYS A 113 -10.37 -1.00 1.24
N GLN A 114 -10.87 -0.74 0.02
CA GLN A 114 -12.27 -0.34 -0.18
C GLN A 114 -13.28 -1.44 0.19
N SER A 115 -12.92 -2.70 -0.04
CA SER A 115 -13.81 -3.84 0.19
C SER A 115 -13.85 -4.28 1.66
N VAL A 116 -12.75 -4.10 2.40
CA VAL A 116 -12.61 -4.63 3.77
C VAL A 116 -12.79 -3.54 4.83
N VAL A 117 -12.18 -2.37 4.65
CA VAL A 117 -12.13 -1.33 5.70
C VAL A 117 -13.50 -0.65 5.88
N ARG A 118 -14.19 -0.35 4.77
CA ARG A 118 -15.43 0.43 4.74
C ARG A 118 -16.63 -0.30 5.38
N PRO A 119 -16.86 -1.62 5.15
CA PRO A 119 -17.95 -2.33 5.81
C PRO A 119 -17.72 -2.51 7.32
N ILE A 120 -16.47 -2.75 7.74
CA ILE A 120 -16.13 -3.00 9.14
C ILE A 120 -16.45 -1.79 10.03
N PHE A 121 -16.11 -0.58 9.57
CA PHE A 121 -16.41 0.66 10.29
C PHE A 121 -17.92 0.87 10.50
N LYS A 122 -18.74 0.45 9.53
CA LYS A 122 -20.20 0.54 9.61
C LYS A 122 -20.78 -0.47 10.61
N ILE A 123 -20.23 -1.68 10.67
CA ILE A 123 -20.65 -2.74 11.60
C ILE A 123 -20.29 -2.36 13.05
N THR A 124 -19.09 -1.84 13.30
CA THR A 124 -18.68 -1.43 14.64
C THR A 124 -19.54 -0.28 15.18
N ASN A 125 -19.86 0.74 14.37
CA ASN A 125 -20.71 1.86 14.81
C ASN A 125 -22.17 1.46 15.05
N ASN A 126 -22.76 0.60 14.22
CA ASN A 126 -24.13 0.13 14.47
C ASN A 126 -24.23 -0.71 15.76
N SER A 127 -23.18 -1.45 16.12
CA SER A 127 -23.16 -2.25 17.36
C SER A 127 -23.00 -1.41 18.63
N SER A 128 -22.48 -0.18 18.54
CA SER A 128 -22.45 0.74 19.69
C SER A 128 -23.79 1.43 19.93
N GLU A 129 -24.56 1.73 18.88
CA GLU A 129 -25.90 2.34 19.03
C GLU A 129 -26.90 1.37 19.67
N SER A 130 -26.84 0.08 19.35
CA SER A 130 -27.74 -0.93 19.92
C SER A 130 -27.53 -1.19 21.43
N LYS A 131 -26.47 -0.67 22.06
CA LYS A 131 -26.25 -0.82 23.52
C LYS A 131 -26.89 0.30 24.36
N TYR A 132 -27.46 1.32 23.72
CA TYR A 132 -28.09 2.47 24.38
C TYR A 132 -29.61 2.54 24.15
N LEU A 133 -30.21 1.45 23.66
CA LEU A 133 -31.66 1.20 23.58
C LEU A 133 -31.97 -0.07 24.38
#